data_AF-A0ABD1RQW8-F1
#
_entry.id   AF-A0ABD1RQW8-F1
#
_cell.length_a   1.000
_cell.length_b   1.000
_cell.length_c   1.000
_cell.angle_alpha   90.00
_cell.angle_beta   90.00
_cell.angle_gamma   90.00
#
_symmetry.space_group_name_H-M   'P 1'
#
loop_
_entity.id
_entity.type
_entity.pdbx_description
1 polymer ?
#
loop_
_entity_poly.entity_id
_entity_poly.type
_entity_poly.pdbx_seq_one_letter_code
_entity_poly.pdbx_strand_id
1 'polypeptide(L)'
;MKEEEINRCQIQEWYPKFKSVSIKTRIHELPESFVQYLLDDSGPFLLPLSISNDDALPKRVNNPEEEEDFVASEGSGDEAEEPTPPPSFPELEMRIKESIESLGGAAFPKLNWSAPKDSAWISSTGNLKCTTFSEIVLLLKSS
;
A
#
# COMPACT_ATOMS: atom_id res chain seq x y z
N MET A 1 -28.66 4.44 -6.08
CA MET A 1 -27.68 5.55 -6.00
C MET A 1 -27.32 5.94 -7.42
N LYS A 2 -27.36 7.23 -7.77
CA LYS A 2 -27.00 7.70 -9.11
C LYS A 2 -25.48 7.85 -9.22
N GLU A 3 -24.92 7.58 -10.39
CA GLU A 3 -23.47 7.71 -10.65
C GLU A 3 -22.94 9.11 -10.28
N GLU A 4 -23.71 10.15 -10.63
CA GLU A 4 -23.40 11.53 -10.28
C GLU A 4 -23.26 11.75 -8.76
N GLU A 5 -24.07 11.06 -7.95
CA GLU A 5 -23.99 11.16 -6.49
C GLU A 5 -22.68 10.54 -5.97
N ILE A 6 -22.26 9.40 -6.55
CA ILE A 6 -21.00 8.72 -6.21
C ILE A 6 -19.81 9.60 -6.59
N ASN A 7 -19.85 10.20 -7.79
CA ASN A 7 -18.78 11.05 -8.29
C ASN A 7 -18.59 12.30 -7.43
N ARG A 8 -19.67 12.95 -6.99
CA ARG A 8 -19.59 14.09 -6.07
C ARG A 8 -18.98 13.76 -4.70
N CYS A 9 -18.96 12.49 -4.30
CA CYS A 9 -18.36 12.03 -3.05
C CYS A 9 -16.87 11.69 -3.16
N GLN A 10 -16.26 11.78 -4.35
CA GLN A 10 -14.83 11.59 -4.51
C GLN A 10 -14.04 12.70 -3.81
N ILE A 11 -12.92 12.37 -3.15
CA ILE A 11 -12.15 13.33 -2.34
C ILE A 11 -11.71 14.57 -3.12
N GLN A 12 -11.32 14.42 -4.38
CA GLN A 12 -10.92 15.54 -5.22
C GLN A 12 -12.07 16.52 -5.53
N GLU A 13 -13.33 16.09 -5.47
CA GLU A 13 -14.50 16.94 -5.74
C GLU A 13 -14.87 17.83 -4.54
N TRP A 14 -14.79 17.27 -3.32
CA TRP A 14 -15.22 17.98 -2.11
C TRP A 14 -14.07 18.61 -1.33
N TYR A 15 -12.85 18.06 -1.37
CA TYR A 15 -11.72 18.57 -0.59
C TYR A 15 -11.38 20.04 -0.89
N PRO A 16 -11.35 20.52 -2.15
CA PRO A 16 -11.09 21.94 -2.43
C PRO A 16 -12.10 22.89 -1.75
N LYS A 17 -13.37 22.46 -1.62
CA LYS A 17 -14.45 23.27 -1.03
C LYS A 17 -14.38 23.29 0.50
N PHE A 18 -13.94 22.18 1.12
CA PHE A 18 -13.92 22.01 2.57
C PHE A 18 -12.51 21.96 3.17
N LYS A 19 -11.49 22.44 2.43
CA LYS A 19 -10.07 22.37 2.82
C LYS A 19 -9.79 23.00 4.19
N SER A 20 -10.47 24.09 4.54
CA SER A 20 -10.29 24.80 5.81
C SER A 20 -10.82 24.05 7.03
N VAL A 21 -11.75 23.11 6.83
CA VAL A 21 -12.45 22.36 7.89
C VAL A 21 -12.19 20.85 7.80
N SER A 22 -11.21 20.43 7.01
CA SER A 22 -10.84 19.03 6.82
C SER A 22 -9.36 18.80 7.14
N ILE A 23 -8.98 17.52 7.25
CA ILE A 23 -7.59 17.13 7.45
C ILE A 23 -6.77 17.52 6.22
N LYS A 24 -5.59 18.11 6.44
CA LYS A 24 -4.65 18.43 5.35
C LYS A 24 -4.37 17.17 4.54
N THR A 25 -4.66 17.22 3.24
CA THR A 25 -4.61 16.11 2.31
C THR A 25 -3.80 16.51 1.07
N ARG A 26 -2.97 15.58 0.59
CA ARG A 26 -2.32 15.61 -0.73
C ARG A 26 -2.97 14.56 -1.61
N ILE A 27 -3.21 14.91 -2.87
CA ILE A 27 -3.90 14.05 -3.84
C ILE A 27 -2.90 13.72 -4.95
N HIS A 28 -2.78 12.44 -5.28
CA HIS A 28 -1.92 11.94 -6.34
C HIS A 28 -2.75 11.16 -7.34
N GLU A 29 -2.53 11.42 -8.62
CA GLU A 29 -2.98 10.51 -9.67
C GLU A 29 -2.11 9.26 -9.63
N LEU A 30 -2.78 8.11 -9.56
CA LEU A 30 -2.13 6.81 -9.50
C LEU A 30 -1.73 6.37 -10.91
N PRO A 31 -0.47 5.93 -11.13
CA PRO A 31 -0.09 5.27 -12.37
C PRO A 31 -0.96 4.03 -12.62
N GLU A 32 -1.32 3.77 -13.87
CA GLU A 32 -2.13 2.60 -14.24
C GLU A 32 -1.47 1.29 -13.79
N SER A 33 -0.14 1.19 -13.86
CA SER A 33 0.62 0.04 -13.36
C SER A 33 0.45 -0.19 -11.86
N PHE A 34 0.32 0.88 -11.07
CA PHE A 34 0.08 0.77 -9.63
C PHE A 34 -1.36 0.35 -9.34
N VAL A 35 -2.33 0.83 -10.13
CA VAL A 35 -3.74 0.41 -10.03
C VAL A 35 -3.86 -1.08 -10.36
N GLN A 36 -3.23 -1.54 -11.44
CA GLN A 36 -3.19 -2.95 -11.81
C GLN A 36 -2.55 -3.81 -10.71
N TYR A 37 -1.46 -3.34 -10.12
CA TYR A 37 -0.84 -4.00 -8.97
C TYR A 37 -1.78 -4.12 -7.77
N LEU A 38 -2.56 -3.08 -7.44
CA LEU A 38 -3.53 -3.17 -6.35
C LEU A 38 -4.64 -4.18 -6.64
N LEU A 39 -5.10 -4.26 -7.89
CA LEU A 39 -6.17 -5.15 -8.34
C LEU A 39 -5.73 -6.61 -8.54
N ASP A 40 -4.43 -6.88 -8.60
CA ASP A 40 -3.92 -8.24 -8.81
C ASP A 40 -3.97 -9.05 -7.50
N ASP A 41 -4.93 -9.97 -7.43
CA ASP A 41 -5.09 -10.94 -6.34
C ASP A 41 -4.71 -12.36 -6.75
N SER A 42 -4.17 -12.55 -7.96
CA SER A 42 -3.87 -13.89 -8.49
C SER A 42 -2.50 -14.39 -8.05
N GLY A 43 -1.57 -13.46 -7.78
CA GLY A 43 -0.21 -13.74 -7.37
C GLY A 43 0.02 -13.74 -5.85
N PRO A 44 1.24 -14.07 -5.41
CA PRO A 44 1.63 -13.92 -4.02
C PRO A 44 1.52 -12.46 -3.54
N PHE A 45 1.28 -12.27 -2.25
CA PHE A 45 1.30 -10.95 -1.64
C PHE A 45 2.74 -10.40 -1.62
N LEU A 46 3.05 -9.53 -2.57
CA LEU A 46 4.36 -8.90 -2.71
C LEU A 46 4.27 -7.39 -2.50
N LEU A 47 5.07 -6.86 -1.59
CA LEU A 47 5.25 -5.41 -1.45
C LEU A 47 6.26 -4.91 -2.50
N PRO A 48 6.10 -3.68 -3.01
CA PRO A 48 7.04 -3.14 -3.97
C PRO A 48 8.43 -2.94 -3.35
N LEU A 49 9.48 -3.14 -4.15
CA LEU A 49 10.84 -2.79 -3.76
C LEU A 49 10.94 -1.27 -3.59
N SER A 50 11.28 -0.84 -2.37
CA SER A 50 11.48 0.58 -2.06
C SER A 50 12.86 1.04 -2.53
N ILE A 51 12.91 2.20 -3.20
CA ILE A 51 14.19 2.86 -3.53
C ILE A 51 14.90 3.43 -2.29
N SER A 52 14.17 3.62 -1.20
CA SER A 52 14.71 4.08 0.10
C SER A 52 15.16 2.90 0.99
N ASN A 53 14.97 1.65 0.55
CA ASN A 53 15.19 0.44 1.34
C ASN A 53 14.33 0.40 2.62
N ASP A 54 13.17 1.07 2.59
CA ASP A 54 12.19 1.08 3.66
C ASP A 54 11.29 -0.17 3.55
N ASP A 55 11.15 -0.90 4.66
CA ASP A 55 10.27 -2.07 4.75
C ASP A 55 9.11 -1.75 5.69
N ALA A 56 7.89 -2.15 5.30
CA ALA A 56 6.70 -1.99 6.12
C ALA A 56 6.62 -3.07 7.22
N LEU A 57 7.25 -4.21 6.96
CA LEU A 57 7.27 -5.35 7.87
C LEU A 57 8.60 -5.38 8.64
N PRO A 58 8.59 -5.81 9.91
CA PRO A 58 9.83 -5.98 10.65
C PRO A 58 10.71 -7.01 9.93
N LYS A 59 11.99 -6.67 9.76
CA LYS A 59 13.00 -7.61 9.26
C LYS A 59 12.98 -8.84 10.18
N ARG A 60 12.62 -10.01 9.64
CA ARG A 60 12.82 -11.27 10.36
C ARG A 60 14.31 -11.32 10.72
N VAL A 61 14.59 -11.60 11.99
CA VAL A 61 15.95 -11.97 12.39
C VAL A 61 16.25 -13.24 11.61
N ASN A 62 17.15 -13.17 10.64
CA ASN A 62 17.66 -14.38 9.99
C ASN A 62 18.40 -15.16 11.08
N ASN A 63 17.74 -16.13 11.70
CA ASN A 63 18.40 -17.13 12.51
C ASN A 63 18.90 -18.20 11.54
N PRO A 64 20.21 -18.28 11.25
CA PRO A 64 20.74 -19.23 10.26
C PRO A 64 20.54 -20.70 10.68
N GLU A 65 20.02 -20.96 11.87
CA GLU A 65 19.76 -22.30 12.42
C GLU A 65 18.32 -22.79 12.21
N GLU A 66 17.41 -21.98 11.63
CA GLU A 66 15.97 -22.31 11.46
C GLU A 66 15.52 -22.42 9.98
N GLU A 67 16.44 -22.62 9.03
CA GLU A 67 16.08 -22.77 7.61
C GLU A 67 15.44 -24.14 7.25
N GLU A 68 15.36 -25.11 8.17
CA GLU A 68 14.92 -26.47 7.85
C GLU A 68 13.43 -26.79 8.13
N ASP A 69 12.64 -25.96 8.82
CA ASP A 69 11.39 -26.45 9.44
C ASP A 69 10.06 -25.89 8.92
N PHE A 70 10.03 -25.31 7.70
CA PHE A 70 8.74 -25.03 7.05
C PHE A 70 8.76 -25.23 5.53
N VAL A 71 9.07 -26.46 5.09
CA VAL A 71 8.64 -26.94 3.77
C VAL A 71 7.25 -27.54 3.94
N ALA A 72 6.20 -26.75 3.68
CA ALA A 72 4.87 -27.31 3.45
C ALA A 72 4.96 -28.20 2.21
N SER A 73 5.09 -29.51 2.43
CA SER A 73 5.06 -30.52 1.38
C SER A 73 3.62 -30.65 0.87
N GLU A 74 3.22 -29.73 -0.01
CA GLU A 74 2.04 -29.88 -0.86
C GLU A 74 2.50 -30.64 -2.10
N GLY A 75 2.12 -31.92 -2.18
CA GLY A 75 2.52 -32.80 -3.27
C GLY A 75 1.84 -32.51 -4.60
N SER A 76 2.55 -32.92 -5.66
CA SER A 76 2.11 -33.14 -7.04
C SER A 76 2.39 -31.99 -8.00
N GLY A 77 3.24 -32.30 -8.99
CA GLY A 77 3.87 -31.33 -9.86
C GLY A 77 2.97 -30.72 -10.91
N ASP A 78 3.28 -29.46 -11.21
CA ASP A 78 3.26 -28.89 -12.55
C ASP A 78 4.31 -27.76 -12.57
N GLU A 79 4.80 -27.46 -13.77
CA GLU A 79 5.95 -26.62 -14.11
C GLU A 79 6.18 -25.41 -13.17
N ALA A 80 7.34 -25.38 -12.49
CA ALA A 80 7.72 -24.27 -11.63
C ALA A 80 7.90 -22.99 -12.45
N GLU A 81 6.88 -22.13 -12.49
CA GLU A 81 7.03 -20.74 -12.89
C GLU A 81 8.08 -20.07 -11.98
N GLU A 82 9.06 -19.40 -12.58
CA GLU A 82 10.03 -18.63 -11.80
C GLU A 82 9.29 -17.58 -10.95
N PRO A 83 9.70 -17.37 -9.69
CA PRO A 83 9.02 -16.43 -8.80
C PRO A 83 9.03 -15.04 -9.44
N THR A 84 7.84 -14.46 -9.61
CA THR A 84 7.68 -13.12 -10.16
C THR A 84 8.39 -12.11 -9.25
N PRO A 85 9.30 -11.27 -9.79
CA PRO A 85 10.00 -10.30 -8.96
C PRO A 85 9.01 -9.26 -8.43
N PRO A 86 9.21 -8.73 -7.21
CA PRO A 86 8.33 -7.71 -6.70
C PRO A 86 8.38 -6.44 -7.58
N PRO A 87 7.26 -5.74 -7.74
CA PRO A 87 7.21 -4.53 -8.57
C PRO A 87 7.98 -3.37 -7.92
N SER A 88 8.18 -2.28 -8.65
CA SER A 88 8.74 -1.04 -8.10
C SER A 88 8.05 0.18 -8.70
N PHE A 89 7.91 1.26 -7.91
CA PHE A 89 7.20 2.48 -8.32
C PHE A 89 7.97 3.74 -7.89
N PRO A 90 9.19 3.96 -8.39
CA PRO A 90 10.10 4.98 -7.86
C PRO A 90 9.54 6.41 -7.93
N GLU A 91 8.88 6.80 -9.01
CA GLU A 91 8.29 8.13 -9.16
C GLU A 91 7.08 8.35 -8.24
N LEU A 92 6.31 7.30 -7.96
CA LEU A 92 5.20 7.36 -7.02
C LEU A 92 5.71 7.42 -5.58
N GLU A 93 6.69 6.58 -5.24
CA GLU A 93 7.35 6.54 -3.93
C GLU A 93 7.92 7.92 -3.56
N MET A 94 8.64 8.57 -4.48
CA MET A 94 9.21 9.90 -4.25
C MET A 94 8.13 10.96 -3.98
N ARG A 95 7.07 11.00 -4.81
CA ARG A 95 5.97 11.96 -4.64
C ARG A 95 5.21 11.77 -3.33
N ILE A 96 5.04 10.51 -2.90
CA ILE A 96 4.40 10.18 -1.64
C ILE A 96 5.30 10.57 -0.47
N LYS A 97 6.60 10.29 -0.55
CA LYS A 97 7.59 10.68 0.47
C LYS A 97 7.59 12.18 0.72
N GLU A 98 7.70 12.99 -0.34
CA GLU A 98 7.59 14.46 -0.26
C GLU A 98 6.27 14.92 0.38
N SER A 99 5.18 14.20 0.08
CA SER A 99 3.87 14.53 0.61
C SER A 99 3.75 14.21 2.09
N ILE A 100 4.27 13.07 2.56
CA ILE A 100 4.33 12.70 3.98
C ILE A 100 5.13 13.76 4.75
N GLU A 101 6.30 14.16 4.24
CA GLU A 101 7.11 15.22 4.84
C GLU A 101 6.31 16.54 4.92
N SER A 102 5.64 16.94 3.83
CA SER A 102 4.83 18.18 3.79
C SER A 102 3.61 18.15 4.74
N LEU A 103 3.14 16.96 5.12
CA LEU A 103 2.02 16.74 6.04
C LEU A 103 2.46 16.63 7.50
N GLY A 104 3.76 16.72 7.79
CA GLY A 104 4.30 16.68 9.15
C GLY A 104 4.91 15.32 9.53
N GLY A 105 5.33 14.52 8.54
CA GLY A 105 6.07 13.27 8.74
C GLY A 105 5.19 12.05 9.01
N ALA A 106 3.86 12.20 9.01
CA ALA A 106 2.93 11.09 9.12
C ALA A 106 1.63 11.39 8.35
N ALA A 107 1.06 10.37 7.73
CA ALA A 107 -0.21 10.45 7.00
C ALA A 107 -1.00 9.14 7.17
N PHE A 108 -2.21 9.08 6.63
CA PHE A 108 -2.92 7.83 6.39
C PHE A 108 -3.38 7.81 4.93
N PRO A 109 -3.35 6.65 4.25
CA PRO A 109 -3.76 6.57 2.86
C PRO A 109 -5.29 6.44 2.73
N LYS A 110 -5.80 6.90 1.59
CA LYS A 110 -7.15 6.55 1.12
C LYS A 110 -7.22 6.70 -0.40
N LEU A 111 -8.12 5.94 -1.02
CA LEU A 111 -8.50 6.14 -2.41
C LEU A 111 -9.64 7.17 -2.50
N ASN A 112 -10.29 7.28 -3.66
CA ASN A 112 -11.25 8.35 -3.95
C ASN A 112 -12.35 8.45 -2.89
N TRP A 113 -12.85 7.30 -2.41
CA TRP A 113 -13.94 7.21 -1.44
C TRP A 113 -13.48 6.72 -0.06
N SER A 114 -12.84 5.56 0.00
CA SER A 114 -12.60 4.82 1.25
C SER A 114 -11.14 4.83 1.68
N ALA A 115 -10.95 4.79 3.01
CA ALA A 115 -9.66 4.54 3.66
C ALA A 115 -9.61 3.06 4.13
N PRO A 116 -8.42 2.44 4.21
CA PRO A 116 -8.25 1.01 4.45
C PRO A 116 -8.38 0.64 5.95
N LYS A 117 -9.52 0.97 6.56
CA LYS A 117 -9.75 0.86 8.01
C LYS A 117 -9.79 -0.58 8.50
N ASP A 118 -10.27 -1.48 7.66
CA ASP A 118 -10.38 -2.91 7.86
C ASP A 118 -9.04 -3.65 7.75
N SER A 119 -8.02 -3.03 7.13
CA SER A 119 -6.65 -3.57 7.10
C SER A 119 -5.74 -3.00 8.17
N ALA A 120 -6.25 -2.21 9.13
CA ALA A 120 -5.43 -1.65 10.21
C ALA A 120 -4.67 -2.72 11.03
N TRP A 121 -5.15 -3.97 11.04
CA TRP A 121 -4.52 -5.11 11.73
C TRP A 121 -3.18 -5.53 11.14
N ILE A 122 -2.91 -5.28 9.85
CA ILE A 122 -1.64 -5.67 9.22
C ILE A 122 -0.51 -4.66 9.48
N SER A 123 -0.87 -3.42 9.86
CA SER A 123 0.09 -2.39 10.23
C SER A 123 0.85 -2.78 11.50
N SER A 124 2.16 -2.51 11.52
CA SER A 124 3.02 -2.73 12.69
C SER A 124 2.54 -1.98 13.95
N THR A 125 1.73 -0.94 13.77
CA THR A 125 1.20 -0.11 14.86
C THR A 125 -0.29 -0.35 15.16
N GLY A 126 -0.95 -1.28 14.43
CA GLY A 126 -2.37 -1.58 14.59
C GLY A 126 -3.30 -0.41 14.23
N ASN A 127 -2.83 0.57 13.45
CA ASN A 127 -3.59 1.74 13.03
C ASN A 127 -3.15 2.20 11.62
N LEU A 128 -3.81 3.23 11.09
CA LEU A 128 -3.60 3.71 9.71
C LEU A 128 -2.45 4.72 9.54
N LYS A 129 -1.67 4.99 10.59
CA LYS A 129 -0.54 5.91 10.51
C LYS A 129 0.56 5.27 9.68
N CYS A 130 0.94 5.97 8.62
CA CYS A 130 2.08 5.66 7.76
C CYS A 130 3.10 6.80 7.79
N THR A 131 4.36 6.43 7.75
CA THR A 131 5.54 7.27 7.66
C THR A 131 6.37 6.95 6.42
N THR A 132 6.17 5.78 5.81
CA THR A 132 6.85 5.36 4.57
C THR A 132 5.85 5.01 3.46
N PHE A 133 6.36 4.95 2.23
CA PHE A 133 5.59 4.46 1.07
C PHE A 133 5.19 2.99 1.26
N SER A 134 6.10 2.14 1.74
CA SER A 134 5.85 0.72 1.96
C SER A 134 4.67 0.48 2.92
N GLU A 135 4.56 1.26 4.00
CA GLU A 135 3.42 1.19 4.95
C GLU A 135 2.09 1.57 4.29
N ILE A 136 2.10 2.57 3.40
CA ILE A 136 0.91 2.96 2.62
C ILE A 136 0.47 1.82 1.71
N VAL A 137 1.43 1.21 0.99
CA VAL A 137 1.13 0.11 0.06
C VAL A 137 0.61 -1.11 0.81
N LEU A 138 1.22 -1.46 1.94
CA LEU A 138 0.79 -2.56 2.80
C LEU A 138 -0.68 -2.42 3.20
N LEU A 139 -1.10 -1.24 3.66
CA LEU A 139 -2.49 -1.00 4.04
C LEU A 139 -3.45 -1.05 2.84
N LEU A 140 -3.08 -0.44 1.72
CA LEU A 140 -3.95 -0.38 0.53
C LEU A 140 -4.11 -1.75 -0.14
N LYS A 141 -3.05 -2.56 -0.22
CA LYS A 141 -3.10 -3.89 -0.84
C LYS A 141 -3.84 -4.92 0.02
N SER A 142 -3.93 -4.67 1.33
CA SER A 142 -4.58 -5.58 2.30
C SER A 142 -6.03 -5.21 2.62
N SER A 143 -6.57 -4.19 1.95
CA SER A 143 -7.90 -3.61 2.18
C SER A 143 -8.91 -4.01 1.10
#